data_AF-A0A0P9R2T8-F1
#
_entry.id   AF-A0A0P9R2T8-F1
#
_cell.length_a   1.000
_cell.length_b   1.000
_cell.length_c   1.000
_cell.angle_alpha   90.00
_cell.angle_beta   90.00
_cell.angle_gamma   90.00
#
_symmetry.space_group_name_H-M   'P 1'
#
loop_
_entity.id
_entity.type
_entity.pdbx_description
1 polymer ?
#
loop_
_entity_poly.entity_id
_entity_poly.type
_entity_poly.pdbx_seq_one_letter_code
_entity_poly.pdbx_strand_id
1 'polypeptide(L)'
;YRAWGAVEKLVVNEVEQNLRFQRQYFDAETGLHYNTFRYYDPEIGRFITQDPIGLDGGDNLYKYVPNPTAWVDPWGWACNRPGGYKSGDVDTHGNLSPGVNRAPGNKNIPSDKSVQSHHFIQDEWAKRNVAGYKRNAAPAVLLKSSSGESHAIVSSLQRTRRRLGGFNGTIKEEFGTAYKELIDSGVSPNVAKKAASR
;
A
#
# COMPACT_ATOMS: atom_id res chain seq x y z
N TYR A 1 -36.25 -35.31 -15.37
CA TYR A 1 -36.00 -35.21 -13.92
C TYR A 1 -36.21 -36.59 -13.34
N ARG A 2 -35.34 -37.03 -12.42
CA ARG A 2 -35.42 -38.35 -11.78
C ARG A 2 -36.46 -38.39 -10.66
N ALA A 3 -36.77 -39.60 -10.18
CA ALA A 3 -37.81 -39.87 -9.18
C ALA A 3 -37.70 -39.07 -7.86
N TRP A 4 -36.53 -38.51 -7.55
CA TRP A 4 -36.29 -37.66 -6.36
C TRP A 4 -35.96 -36.20 -6.72
N GLY A 5 -36.48 -35.69 -7.83
CA GLY A 5 -36.42 -34.25 -8.15
C GLY A 5 -35.11 -33.75 -8.77
N ALA A 6 -34.14 -34.62 -9.02
CA ALA A 6 -32.91 -34.22 -9.70
C ALA A 6 -33.14 -33.99 -11.20
N VAL A 7 -32.69 -32.84 -11.72
CA VAL A 7 -32.67 -32.55 -13.16
C VAL A 7 -31.83 -33.61 -13.88
N GLU A 8 -32.37 -34.20 -14.95
CA GLU A 8 -31.69 -35.29 -15.66
C GLU A 8 -30.87 -34.81 -16.86
N LYS A 9 -31.28 -33.68 -17.46
CA LYS A 9 -30.49 -32.95 -18.45
C LYS A 9 -31.03 -31.52 -18.54
N LEU A 10 -30.21 -30.52 -18.20
CA LEU A 10 -30.51 -29.11 -18.45
C LEU A 10 -29.64 -28.68 -19.64
N VAL A 11 -30.26 -28.14 -20.70
CA VAL A 11 -29.52 -27.51 -21.80
C VAL A 11 -29.31 -26.06 -21.38
N VAL A 12 -28.09 -25.74 -20.96
CA VAL A 12 -27.70 -24.40 -20.51
C VAL A 12 -27.09 -23.67 -21.70
N ASN A 13 -27.74 -22.60 -22.18
CA ASN A 13 -27.19 -21.75 -23.25
C ASN A 13 -26.17 -20.73 -22.72
N GLU A 14 -26.24 -20.37 -21.44
CA GLU A 14 -25.30 -19.46 -20.78
C GLU A 14 -24.86 -20.04 -19.43
N VAL A 15 -23.56 -20.24 -19.27
CA VAL A 15 -23.00 -20.70 -17.99
C VAL A 15 -22.85 -19.51 -17.07
N GLU A 16 -23.63 -19.51 -15.99
CA GLU A 16 -23.50 -18.50 -14.93
C GLU A 16 -22.10 -18.63 -14.28
N GLN A 17 -21.26 -17.62 -14.46
CA GLN A 17 -19.96 -17.53 -13.81
C GLN A 17 -20.13 -16.67 -12.58
N ASN A 18 -20.09 -17.24 -11.37
CA ASN A 18 -20.28 -16.49 -10.12
C ASN A 18 -18.97 -15.92 -9.55
N LEU A 19 -17.82 -16.30 -10.10
CA LEU A 19 -16.56 -15.65 -9.74
C LEU A 19 -16.54 -14.23 -10.29
N ARG A 20 -16.21 -13.29 -9.41
CA ARG A 20 -16.05 -11.86 -9.70
C ARG A 20 -14.59 -11.45 -9.49
N PHE A 21 -14.35 -10.15 -9.56
CA PHE A 21 -13.03 -9.55 -9.39
C PHE A 21 -12.32 -10.08 -8.13
N GLN A 22 -11.05 -10.46 -8.30
CA GLN A 22 -10.16 -10.87 -7.20
C GLN A 22 -10.71 -11.96 -6.25
N ARG A 23 -11.42 -12.97 -6.79
CA ARG A 23 -11.99 -14.14 -6.05
C ARG A 23 -13.23 -13.86 -5.21
N GLN A 24 -13.89 -12.73 -5.42
CA GLN A 24 -15.22 -12.48 -4.87
C GLN A 24 -16.26 -13.43 -5.48
N TYR A 25 -17.28 -13.79 -4.71
CA TYR A 25 -18.41 -14.59 -5.18
C TYR A 25 -19.66 -13.72 -5.32
N PHE A 26 -20.30 -13.75 -6.47
CA PHE A 26 -21.56 -13.03 -6.67
C PHE A 26 -22.69 -13.71 -5.92
N ASP A 27 -23.38 -12.94 -5.08
CA ASP A 27 -24.61 -13.35 -4.43
C ASP A 27 -25.80 -12.77 -5.21
N ALA A 28 -26.52 -13.65 -5.91
CA ALA A 28 -27.62 -13.25 -6.78
C ALA A 28 -28.84 -12.71 -6.01
N GLU A 29 -29.01 -13.08 -4.73
CA GLU A 29 -30.15 -12.61 -3.93
C GLU A 29 -30.00 -11.14 -3.53
N THR A 30 -28.76 -10.73 -3.27
CA THR A 30 -28.44 -9.38 -2.78
C THR A 30 -27.86 -8.46 -3.86
N GLY A 31 -27.35 -9.02 -4.96
CA GLY A 31 -26.56 -8.30 -5.96
C GLY A 31 -25.16 -7.93 -5.48
N LEU A 32 -24.77 -8.33 -4.27
CA LEU A 32 -23.49 -8.01 -3.66
C LEU A 32 -22.44 -9.08 -3.95
N HIS A 33 -21.19 -8.73 -3.70
CA HIS A 33 -20.04 -9.61 -3.87
C HIS A 33 -19.56 -10.09 -2.50
N TYR A 34 -19.75 -11.36 -2.20
CA TYR A 34 -19.22 -11.98 -0.99
C TYR A 34 -17.69 -12.11 -1.05
N ASN A 35 -17.02 -11.60 -0.03
CA ASN A 35 -15.57 -11.64 0.16
C ASN A 35 -15.25 -12.11 1.58
N THR A 36 -15.36 -13.43 1.79
CA THR A 36 -15.11 -14.19 3.03
C THR A 36 -15.73 -13.60 4.31
N PHE A 37 -15.23 -12.49 4.85
CA PHE A 37 -15.78 -11.86 6.06
C PHE A 37 -16.71 -10.68 5.78
N ARG A 38 -16.80 -10.17 4.54
CA ARG A 38 -17.59 -8.99 4.21
C ARG A 38 -18.30 -9.11 2.88
N TYR A 39 -19.39 -8.36 2.75
CA TYR A 39 -20.07 -8.11 1.47
C TYR A 39 -19.57 -6.80 0.85
N TYR A 40 -19.16 -6.88 -0.41
CA TYR A 40 -18.68 -5.77 -1.23
C TYR A 40 -19.77 -5.35 -2.22
N ASP A 41 -20.02 -4.05 -2.28
CA ASP A 41 -20.89 -3.44 -3.26
C ASP A 41 -20.05 -2.93 -4.45
N PRO A 42 -20.16 -3.55 -5.64
CA PRO A 42 -19.41 -3.14 -6.81
C PRO A 42 -19.89 -1.83 -7.43
N GLU A 43 -21.13 -1.39 -7.17
CA GLU A 43 -21.70 -0.17 -7.75
C GLU A 43 -21.06 1.08 -7.11
N ILE A 44 -20.86 1.05 -5.80
CA ILE A 44 -20.22 2.14 -5.03
C ILE A 44 -18.75 1.87 -4.67
N GLY A 45 -18.25 0.67 -4.95
CA GLY A 45 -16.84 0.32 -4.82
C GLY A 45 -16.33 0.17 -3.38
N ARG A 46 -17.15 -0.36 -2.46
CA ARG A 46 -16.81 -0.50 -1.03
C ARG A 46 -17.53 -1.63 -0.32
N PHE A 47 -17.08 -1.98 0.88
CA PHE A 47 -17.80 -2.91 1.76
C PHE A 47 -19.03 -2.24 2.37
N ILE A 48 -20.08 -3.02 2.60
CA ILE A 48 -21.33 -2.55 3.24
C ILE A 48 -21.29 -2.68 4.78
N THR A 49 -20.31 -3.43 5.30
CA THR A 49 -20.06 -3.59 6.74
C THR A 49 -18.70 -3.04 7.12
N GLN A 50 -18.55 -2.61 8.38
CA GLN A 50 -17.26 -2.18 8.92
C GLN A 50 -16.26 -3.33 8.95
N ASP A 51 -14.97 -2.98 8.87
CA ASP A 51 -13.87 -3.93 8.99
C ASP A 51 -13.91 -4.68 10.33
N PRO A 52 -13.95 -6.03 10.34
CA PRO A 52 -13.99 -6.82 11.57
C PRO A 52 -12.80 -6.59 12.50
N ILE A 53 -11.66 -6.15 11.97
CA ILE A 53 -10.47 -5.81 12.79
C ILE A 53 -10.44 -4.33 13.21
N GLY A 54 -11.50 -3.57 12.90
CA GLY A 54 -11.64 -2.18 13.32
C GLY A 54 -10.52 -1.28 12.76
N LEU A 55 -10.03 -0.36 13.58
CA LEU A 55 -9.03 0.64 13.18
C LEU A 55 -7.69 0.03 12.73
N ASP A 56 -7.42 -1.23 13.07
CA ASP A 56 -6.23 -1.95 12.59
C ASP A 56 -6.30 -2.23 11.07
N GLY A 57 -7.51 -2.25 10.49
CA GLY A 57 -7.74 -2.32 9.04
C GLY A 57 -7.53 -0.99 8.32
N GLY A 58 -7.30 0.10 9.07
CA GLY A 58 -7.02 1.45 8.59
C GLY A 58 -8.14 2.45 8.88
N ASP A 59 -7.89 3.71 8.51
CA ASP A 59 -8.76 4.85 8.84
C ASP A 59 -10.17 4.79 8.20
N ASN A 60 -10.37 3.99 7.14
CA ASN A 60 -11.65 3.84 6.47
C ASN A 60 -12.12 2.38 6.51
N LEU A 61 -13.01 2.10 7.46
CA LEU A 61 -13.51 0.75 7.78
C LEU A 61 -14.37 0.11 6.67
N TYR A 62 -14.80 0.89 5.68
CA TYR A 62 -15.63 0.40 4.56
C TYR A 62 -14.80 0.21 3.28
N LYS A 63 -13.53 0.63 3.28
CA LYS A 63 -12.70 0.64 2.08
C LYS A 63 -12.33 -0.79 1.65
N TYR A 64 -12.36 -1.04 0.34
CA TYR A 64 -11.90 -2.31 -0.22
C TYR A 64 -10.38 -2.48 -0.11
N VAL A 65 -9.61 -1.67 -0.84
CA VAL A 65 -8.14 -1.62 -0.73
C VAL A 65 -7.61 -0.21 -1.02
N PRO A 66 -6.41 0.17 -0.54
CA PRO A 66 -5.74 1.42 -0.88
C PRO A 66 -5.59 1.68 -2.37
N ASN A 67 -5.27 0.63 -3.13
CA ASN A 67 -5.14 0.70 -4.58
C ASN A 67 -5.67 -0.60 -5.22
N PRO A 68 -6.88 -0.61 -5.79
CA PRO A 68 -7.51 -1.81 -6.36
C PRO A 68 -6.81 -2.38 -7.58
N THR A 69 -5.90 -1.62 -8.21
CA THR A 69 -5.08 -2.12 -9.33
C THR A 69 -3.82 -2.88 -8.89
N ALA A 70 -3.37 -2.67 -7.65
CA ALA A 70 -2.12 -3.25 -7.15
C ALA A 70 -2.29 -4.09 -5.88
N TRP A 71 -3.45 -4.01 -5.23
CA TRP A 71 -3.73 -4.65 -3.95
C TRP A 71 -4.98 -5.50 -4.04
N VAL A 72 -5.00 -6.53 -3.19
CA VAL A 72 -6.12 -7.43 -3.00
C VAL A 72 -6.40 -7.50 -1.49
N ASP A 73 -7.67 -7.59 -1.12
CA ASP A 73 -8.08 -7.99 0.22
C ASP A 73 -8.77 -9.36 0.10
N PRO A 74 -8.00 -10.47 0.15
CA PRO A 74 -8.53 -11.81 -0.12
C PRO A 74 -9.52 -12.32 0.92
N TRP A 75 -9.59 -11.64 2.07
CA TRP A 75 -10.33 -12.08 3.23
C TRP A 75 -11.41 -11.08 3.64
N GLY A 76 -11.31 -9.81 3.21
CA GLY A 76 -12.22 -8.77 3.66
C GLY A 76 -11.84 -8.23 5.04
N TRP A 77 -10.56 -8.04 5.34
CA TRP A 77 -10.09 -7.40 6.59
C TRP A 77 -8.64 -6.87 6.53
N ALA A 78 -7.84 -7.27 5.54
CA ALA A 78 -6.42 -6.94 5.50
C ALA A 78 -5.97 -6.82 4.05
N CYS A 79 -5.78 -5.57 3.63
CA CYS A 79 -5.27 -5.24 2.32
C CYS A 79 -3.81 -5.69 2.21
N ASN A 80 -3.52 -6.58 1.27
CA ASN A 80 -2.16 -7.02 0.99
C ASN A 80 -1.83 -6.77 -0.47
N ARG A 81 -0.62 -6.26 -0.72
CA ARG A 81 -0.05 -6.28 -2.06
C ARG A 81 0.32 -7.73 -2.41
N PRO A 82 -0.23 -8.33 -3.48
CA PRO A 82 0.17 -9.67 -3.89
C PRO A 82 1.67 -9.73 -4.18
N GLY A 83 2.36 -10.71 -3.58
CA GLY A 83 3.82 -10.87 -3.70
C GLY A 83 4.67 -9.94 -2.83
N GLY A 84 4.04 -9.09 -2.02
CA GLY A 84 4.69 -8.20 -1.06
C GLY A 84 5.47 -7.04 -1.67
N TYR A 85 5.92 -6.12 -0.81
CA TYR A 85 6.69 -4.95 -1.23
C TYR A 85 8.14 -5.28 -1.58
N LYS A 86 8.63 -4.66 -2.64
CA LYS A 86 10.01 -4.76 -3.13
C LYS A 86 10.73 -3.42 -3.03
N SER A 87 12.05 -3.45 -2.94
CA SER A 87 12.89 -2.25 -2.99
C SER A 87 12.55 -1.43 -4.24
N GLY A 88 12.34 -0.13 -4.08
CA GLY A 88 11.87 0.80 -5.10
C GLY A 88 10.34 1.00 -5.12
N ASP A 89 9.57 0.20 -4.39
CA ASP A 89 8.14 0.46 -4.25
C ASP A 89 7.88 1.71 -3.42
N VAL A 90 6.86 2.46 -3.82
CA VAL A 90 6.41 3.69 -3.15
C VAL A 90 5.03 3.43 -2.56
N ASP A 91 4.88 3.63 -1.25
CA ASP A 91 3.61 3.56 -0.53
C ASP A 91 3.61 4.44 0.72
N THR A 92 2.51 4.47 1.45
CA THR A 92 2.48 5.10 2.77
C THR A 92 3.48 4.39 3.70
N HIS A 93 4.08 5.16 4.61
CA HIS A 93 5.10 4.62 5.50
C HIS A 93 4.61 3.43 6.35
N GLY A 94 3.35 3.45 6.79
CA GLY A 94 2.74 2.34 7.53
C GLY A 94 2.80 1.03 6.72
N ASN A 95 2.37 1.08 5.46
CA ASN A 95 2.36 -0.08 4.56
C ASN A 95 3.78 -0.58 4.22
N LEU A 96 4.75 0.33 4.21
CA LEU A 96 6.15 0.02 3.98
C LEU A 96 6.92 -0.26 5.27
N SER A 97 6.29 -0.55 6.40
CA SER A 97 7.02 -0.84 7.63
C SER A 97 7.66 -2.24 7.61
N PRO A 98 8.81 -2.47 8.29
CA PRO A 98 9.49 -3.77 8.31
C PRO A 98 8.63 -4.98 8.74
N GLY A 99 7.61 -4.75 9.57
CA GLY A 99 6.67 -5.78 10.04
C GLY A 99 5.49 -6.05 9.10
N VAL A 100 5.43 -5.39 7.94
CA VAL A 100 4.29 -5.46 7.01
C VAL A 100 4.72 -6.18 5.72
N ASN A 101 3.80 -6.93 5.12
CA ASN A 101 3.87 -7.66 3.83
C ASN A 101 5.06 -7.31 2.89
N ARG A 102 6.26 -7.85 3.17
CA ARG A 102 7.46 -7.73 2.32
C ARG A 102 7.58 -8.91 1.37
N ALA A 103 8.01 -8.65 0.15
CA ALA A 103 8.44 -9.70 -0.76
C ALA A 103 9.68 -10.40 -0.19
N PRO A 104 9.89 -11.70 -0.48
CA PRO A 104 11.18 -12.36 -0.22
C PRO A 104 12.35 -11.56 -0.80
N GLY A 105 13.48 -11.50 -0.07
CA GLY A 105 14.66 -10.71 -0.44
C GLY A 105 14.55 -9.20 -0.17
N ASN A 106 13.48 -8.75 0.49
CA ASN A 106 13.24 -7.33 0.82
C ASN A 106 12.89 -7.12 2.30
N LYS A 107 13.43 -7.97 3.18
CA LYS A 107 13.24 -7.87 4.62
C LYS A 107 14.25 -6.89 5.23
N ASN A 108 13.95 -6.41 6.44
CA ASN A 108 14.88 -5.62 7.23
C ASN A 108 15.87 -6.53 7.97
N ILE A 109 16.67 -7.28 7.21
CA ILE A 109 17.70 -8.19 7.73
C ILE A 109 18.99 -8.02 6.92
N PRO A 110 20.16 -8.30 7.50
CA PRO A 110 21.44 -8.11 6.83
C PRO A 110 21.57 -8.82 5.47
N SER A 111 21.03 -10.04 5.33
CA SER A 111 21.08 -10.79 4.07
C SER A 111 20.38 -10.08 2.91
N ASP A 112 19.34 -9.32 3.21
CA ASP A 112 18.52 -8.57 2.24
C ASP A 112 18.99 -7.11 2.13
N LYS A 113 20.15 -6.78 2.71
CA LYS A 113 20.70 -5.42 2.83
C LYS A 113 19.83 -4.47 3.67
N SER A 114 19.16 -5.03 4.69
CA SER A 114 18.39 -4.30 5.69
C SER A 114 17.39 -3.32 5.05
N VAL A 115 16.46 -3.83 4.26
CA VAL A 115 15.52 -2.97 3.51
C VAL A 115 14.57 -2.23 4.46
N GLN A 116 14.50 -0.91 4.32
CA GLN A 116 13.73 0.00 5.17
C GLN A 116 12.97 1.05 4.35
N SER A 117 11.81 1.45 4.87
CA SER A 117 11.08 2.59 4.36
C SER A 117 11.80 3.89 4.66
N HIS A 118 11.89 4.76 3.67
CA HIS A 118 12.36 6.13 3.78
C HIS A 118 11.21 7.10 3.48
N HIS A 119 10.93 8.05 4.38
CA HIS A 119 9.94 9.09 4.07
C HIS A 119 10.45 9.99 2.94
N PHE A 120 9.56 10.39 2.03
CA PHE A 120 9.94 11.27 0.93
C PHE A 120 10.46 12.61 1.47
N ILE A 121 9.61 13.35 2.19
CA ILE A 121 10.05 14.51 2.98
C ILE A 121 10.46 14.09 4.38
N GLN A 122 11.25 14.92 5.06
CA GLN A 122 11.73 14.59 6.39
C GLN A 122 10.60 14.67 7.44
N ASP A 123 10.51 13.63 8.29
CA ASP A 123 9.45 13.43 9.29
C ASP A 123 9.31 14.60 10.29
N GLU A 124 10.41 15.09 10.85
CA GLU A 124 10.39 16.21 11.82
C GLU A 124 9.97 17.55 11.20
N TRP A 125 10.38 17.82 9.96
CA TRP A 125 9.94 19.00 9.23
C TRP A 125 8.44 18.93 8.99
N ALA A 126 7.94 17.75 8.59
CA ALA A 126 6.51 17.57 8.34
C ALA A 126 5.68 17.72 9.63
N LYS A 127 6.12 17.14 10.75
CA LYS A 127 5.47 17.33 12.08
C LYS A 127 5.36 18.79 12.49
N ARG A 128 6.34 19.62 12.14
CA ARG A 128 6.37 21.05 12.51
C ARG A 128 5.56 21.93 11.57
N ASN A 129 5.57 21.62 10.27
CA ASN A 129 5.11 22.54 9.23
C ASN A 129 3.82 22.10 8.53
N VAL A 130 3.34 20.87 8.77
CA VAL A 130 2.14 20.32 8.14
C VAL A 130 1.09 20.03 9.22
N ALA A 131 0.02 20.83 9.23
CA ALA A 131 -1.11 20.63 10.13
C ALA A 131 -1.77 19.26 9.87
N GLY A 132 -2.01 18.50 10.94
CA GLY A 132 -2.63 17.16 10.84
C GLY A 132 -1.73 16.07 10.26
N TYR A 133 -0.41 16.29 10.20
CA TYR A 133 0.53 15.31 9.69
C TYR A 133 0.44 13.97 10.43
N LYS A 134 0.21 12.89 9.68
CA LYS A 134 0.22 11.50 10.17
C LYS A 134 1.40 10.76 9.56
N ARG A 135 2.40 10.42 10.37
CA ARG A 135 3.63 9.72 9.95
C ARG A 135 3.34 8.48 9.10
N ASN A 136 2.46 7.59 9.57
CA ASN A 136 2.19 6.34 8.86
C ASN A 136 1.43 6.52 7.54
N ALA A 137 0.70 7.63 7.39
CA ALA A 137 0.00 7.97 6.15
C ALA A 137 0.89 8.73 5.15
N ALA A 138 2.07 9.19 5.58
CA ALA A 138 2.96 9.97 4.74
C ALA A 138 3.59 9.14 3.62
N PRO A 139 3.84 9.74 2.43
CA PRO A 139 4.54 9.09 1.33
C PRO A 139 5.94 8.61 1.73
N ALA A 140 6.26 7.38 1.34
CA ALA A 140 7.55 6.76 1.57
C ALA A 140 7.96 5.87 0.40
N VAL A 141 9.24 5.57 0.32
CA VAL A 141 9.85 4.65 -0.65
C VAL A 141 10.61 3.56 0.09
N LEU A 142 10.56 2.33 -0.42
CA LEU A 142 11.28 1.21 0.15
C LEU A 142 12.71 1.14 -0.40
N LEU A 143 13.72 1.22 0.44
CA LEU A 143 15.12 1.33 0.04
C LEU A 143 16.02 0.39 0.85
N LYS A 144 17.15 0.00 0.29
CA LYS A 144 18.18 -0.79 1.00
C LYS A 144 18.97 0.10 1.94
N SER A 145 19.26 -0.37 3.16
CA SER A 145 19.87 0.44 4.23
C SER A 145 21.29 0.03 4.64
N SER A 146 21.86 -1.02 4.06
CA SER A 146 23.29 -1.30 4.26
C SER A 146 24.16 -0.11 3.88
N SER A 147 25.38 -0.06 4.42
CA SER A 147 26.34 1.00 4.11
C SER A 147 26.52 1.14 2.59
N GLY A 148 26.48 2.38 2.09
CA GLY A 148 26.57 2.69 0.66
C GLY A 148 25.29 2.45 -0.15
N GLU A 149 24.20 1.97 0.45
CA GLU A 149 22.92 1.83 -0.22
C GLU A 149 22.07 3.10 -0.10
N SER A 150 21.07 3.20 -0.99
CA SER A 150 20.23 4.39 -1.17
C SER A 150 19.63 4.94 0.12
N HIS A 151 19.07 4.11 1.02
CA HIS A 151 18.48 4.58 2.29
C HIS A 151 19.53 5.24 3.19
N ALA A 152 20.72 4.62 3.29
CA ALA A 152 21.80 5.14 4.12
C ALA A 152 22.33 6.49 3.57
N ILE A 153 22.46 6.59 2.25
CA ILE A 153 22.93 7.80 1.58
C ILE A 153 21.91 8.94 1.73
N VAL A 154 20.64 8.71 1.37
CA VAL A 154 19.60 9.75 1.48
C VAL A 154 19.40 10.20 2.93
N SER A 155 19.47 9.28 3.90
CA SER A 155 19.42 9.60 5.32
C SER A 155 20.60 10.48 5.75
N SER A 156 21.79 10.23 5.22
CA SER A 156 22.99 11.05 5.49
C SER A 156 22.87 12.46 4.90
N LEU A 157 22.38 12.57 3.66
CA LEU A 157 22.13 13.85 3.00
C LEU A 157 21.10 14.68 3.78
N GLN A 158 19.97 14.07 4.17
CA GLN A 158 18.94 14.72 4.97
C GLN A 158 19.49 15.21 6.32
N ARG A 159 20.26 14.38 7.05
CA ARG A 159 20.87 14.80 8.32
C ARG A 159 21.83 15.97 8.15
N THR A 160 22.65 15.94 7.09
CA THR A 160 23.60 17.01 6.78
C THR A 160 22.88 18.32 6.49
N ARG A 161 21.82 18.28 5.67
CA ARG A 161 20.96 19.43 5.39
C ARG A 161 20.33 20.00 6.65
N ARG A 162 19.81 19.17 7.55
CA ARG A 162 19.20 19.63 8.80
C ARG A 162 20.19 20.26 9.75
N ARG A 163 21.42 19.74 9.81
CA ARG A 163 22.49 20.34 10.61
C ARG A 163 22.85 21.75 10.13
N LEU A 164 22.80 22.00 8.82
CA LEU A 164 23.20 23.28 8.22
C LEU A 164 22.05 24.29 8.12
N GLY A 165 20.87 23.85 7.71
CA GLY A 165 19.75 24.72 7.33
C GLY A 165 18.51 24.63 8.23
N GLY A 166 18.50 23.77 9.24
CA GLY A 166 17.38 23.63 10.18
C GLY A 166 16.08 23.16 9.51
N PHE A 167 14.94 23.67 10.01
CA PHE A 167 13.58 23.18 9.69
C PHE A 167 12.63 24.26 9.14
N ASN A 168 13.12 25.45 8.80
CA ASN A 168 12.30 26.62 8.47
C ASN A 168 12.03 26.81 6.97
N GLY A 169 12.37 25.82 6.14
CA GLY A 169 12.11 25.88 4.69
C GLY A 169 10.64 25.70 4.33
N THR A 170 10.28 26.07 3.10
CA THR A 170 8.93 25.87 2.55
C THR A 170 8.71 24.44 2.08
N ILE A 171 7.44 24.04 1.91
CA ILE A 171 7.11 22.72 1.38
C ILE A 171 7.68 22.49 -0.04
N LYS A 172 7.71 23.53 -0.88
CA LYS A 172 8.23 23.45 -2.24
C LYS A 172 9.74 23.18 -2.25
N GLU A 173 10.48 23.86 -1.39
CA GLU A 173 11.91 23.62 -1.20
C GLU A 173 12.15 22.23 -0.63
N GLU A 174 11.36 21.81 0.36
CA GLU A 174 11.47 20.50 0.97
C GLU A 174 11.30 19.38 -0.07
N PHE A 175 10.26 19.46 -0.90
CA PHE A 175 10.00 18.50 -1.97
C PHE A 175 11.11 18.52 -3.03
N GLY A 176 11.55 19.70 -3.45
CA GLY A 176 12.60 19.85 -4.46
C GLY A 176 13.94 19.27 -4.00
N THR A 177 14.31 19.50 -2.74
CA THR A 177 15.53 18.94 -2.17
C THR A 177 15.40 17.44 -1.90
N ALA A 178 14.29 16.98 -1.33
CA ALA A 178 14.04 15.56 -1.12
C ALA A 178 14.12 14.74 -2.41
N TYR A 179 13.57 15.28 -3.51
CA TYR A 179 13.68 14.66 -4.83
C TYR A 179 15.16 14.52 -5.24
N LYS A 180 15.95 15.59 -5.14
CA LYS A 180 17.39 15.55 -5.47
C LYS A 180 18.15 14.55 -4.60
N GLU A 181 17.91 14.56 -3.28
CA GLU A 181 18.57 13.63 -2.34
C GLU A 181 18.28 12.16 -2.69
N LEU A 182 17.07 11.84 -3.17
CA LEU A 182 16.77 10.51 -3.68
C LEU A 182 17.55 10.17 -4.95
N ILE A 183 17.59 11.08 -5.94
CA ILE A 183 18.38 10.87 -7.17
C ILE A 183 19.87 10.68 -6.84
N ASP A 184 20.43 11.54 -5.99
CA ASP A 184 21.84 11.49 -5.59
C ASP A 184 22.18 10.22 -4.81
N SER A 185 21.20 9.61 -4.15
CA SER A 185 21.34 8.29 -3.49
C SER A 185 21.27 7.09 -4.46
N GLY A 186 21.09 7.34 -5.76
CA GLY A 186 20.99 6.30 -6.79
C GLY A 186 19.57 5.76 -7.02
N VAL A 187 18.53 6.40 -6.47
CA VAL A 187 17.13 6.05 -6.75
C VAL A 187 16.76 6.51 -8.15
N SER A 188 16.07 5.66 -8.91
CA SER A 188 15.69 6.00 -10.29
C SER A 188 14.75 7.21 -10.34
N PRO A 189 14.84 8.07 -11.38
CA PRO A 189 13.95 9.23 -11.53
C PRO A 189 12.46 8.89 -11.49
N ASN A 190 12.08 7.73 -12.04
CA ASN A 190 10.69 7.28 -12.04
C ASN A 190 10.18 6.97 -10.62
N VAL A 191 11.02 6.34 -9.78
CA VAL A 191 10.67 6.03 -8.39
C VAL A 191 10.64 7.31 -7.56
N ALA A 192 11.63 8.20 -7.71
CA ALA A 192 11.66 9.48 -7.02
C ALA A 192 10.44 10.36 -7.37
N LYS A 193 10.06 10.40 -8.65
CA LYS A 193 8.86 11.11 -9.12
C LYS A 193 7.59 10.51 -8.51
N LYS A 194 7.49 9.18 -8.48
CA LYS A 194 6.35 8.49 -7.87
C LYS A 194 6.25 8.75 -6.36
N ALA A 195 7.38 8.84 -5.66
CA ALA A 195 7.43 9.20 -4.24
C ALA A 195 7.00 10.65 -3.98
N ALA A 196 7.32 11.56 -4.90
CA ALA A 196 6.92 12.97 -4.80
C ALA A 196 5.44 13.23 -5.11
N SER A 197 4.81 12.37 -5.90
CA SER A 197 3.44 12.56 -6.42
C SER A 197 2.37 11.76 -5.68
N ARG A 198 2.70 11.09 -4.59
CA ARG A 198 1.79 10.25 -3.81
C ARG A 198 1.17 11.03 -2.66
#